data_AF-A0A7J2I160-F1
#
_entry.id   AF-A0A7J2I160-F1
#
_cell.length_a   1.000
_cell.length_b   1.000
_cell.length_c   1.000
_cell.angle_alpha   90.00
_cell.angle_beta   90.00
_cell.angle_gamma   90.00
#
_symmetry.space_group_name_H-M   'P 1'
#
loop_
_entity.id
_entity.type
_entity.pdbx_description
1 polymer ?
#
loop_
_entity_poly.entity_id
_entity_poly.type
_entity_poly.pdbx_seq_one_letter_code
_entity_poly.pdbx_strand_id
1 'polypeptide(L)'
;MFDSHNKITRRRASHTVIEIDGSQKSGSGTILRLSVALAAILGKPLHIYNIRQNRPQPGLRPQHLEAVLTAAKLCNAEVRGAELNSRELWFTPRKIKGGKIEAEIGTAGSIPMLLMTVLPICAFAENTVHLRVSKGGTDVQHSPTINYMRFVFLPTLRRMGLNATLTVQKYGYYPKGMGEVTLTVEPCTTLNPILLESFGKIEAVKGIS
;
A
#
# COMPACT_ATOMS: atom_id res chain seq x y z
N MET A 1 -34.09 36.95 28.61
CA MET A 1 -34.09 35.48 28.47
C MET A 1 -33.11 35.18 27.35
N PHE A 2 -31.89 34.78 27.71
CA PHE A 2 -30.73 34.77 26.81
C PHE A 2 -30.73 33.55 25.90
N ASP A 3 -30.50 33.78 24.61
CA ASP A 3 -30.44 32.78 23.55
C ASP A 3 -29.00 32.24 23.43
N SER A 4 -28.77 31.04 23.95
CA SER A 4 -27.44 30.42 24.01
C SER A 4 -27.17 29.51 22.82
N HIS A 5 -26.38 30.06 21.92
CA HIS A 5 -25.56 29.45 20.88
C HIS A 5 -25.18 27.97 21.12
N ASN A 6 -25.75 27.07 20.32
CA ASN A 6 -25.29 25.69 20.21
C ASN A 6 -24.07 25.60 19.27
N LYS A 7 -22.87 25.85 19.80
CA LYS A 7 -21.60 25.58 19.09
C LYS A 7 -21.32 24.08 19.15
N ILE A 8 -21.57 23.40 18.03
CA ILE A 8 -21.07 22.04 17.77
C ILE A 8 -19.54 22.09 17.80
N THR A 9 -18.96 21.68 18.92
CA THR A 9 -17.52 21.51 19.09
C THR A 9 -17.06 20.31 18.25
N ARG A 10 -16.50 20.60 17.07
CA ARG A 10 -15.70 19.62 16.31
C ARG A 10 -14.59 19.10 17.23
N ARG A 11 -14.68 17.82 17.64
CA ARG A 11 -13.58 17.11 18.31
C ARG A 11 -12.33 17.23 17.45
N ARG A 12 -11.32 17.98 17.90
CA ARG A 12 -9.97 17.92 17.31
C ARG A 12 -9.50 16.47 17.43
N ALA A 13 -9.21 15.81 16.31
CA ALA A 13 -8.58 14.50 16.32
C ALA A 13 -7.28 14.59 17.13
N SER A 14 -7.05 13.64 18.05
CA SER A 14 -5.84 13.60 18.87
C SER A 14 -4.61 13.52 17.95
N HIS A 15 -3.71 14.49 18.05
CA HIS A 15 -2.46 14.60 17.26
C HIS A 15 -1.37 13.61 17.71
N THR A 16 -1.74 12.49 18.32
CA THR A 16 -0.79 11.52 18.84
C THR A 16 -0.11 10.81 17.67
N VAL A 17 1.20 11.04 17.54
CA VAL A 17 2.06 10.37 16.57
C VAL A 17 2.11 8.88 16.90
N ILE A 18 1.95 8.04 15.88
CA ILE A 18 2.16 6.60 15.99
C ILE A 18 3.66 6.36 15.92
N GLU A 19 4.24 5.81 16.99
CA GLU A 19 5.65 5.45 17.07
C GLU A 19 5.84 3.96 16.76
N ILE A 20 6.71 3.63 15.81
CA ILE A 20 7.00 2.24 15.42
C ILE A 20 8.50 1.99 15.37
N ASP A 21 8.95 0.96 16.07
CA ASP A 21 10.30 0.42 15.91
C ASP A 21 10.31 -0.59 14.74
N GLY A 22 10.92 -0.17 13.62
CA GLY A 22 11.05 -0.94 12.39
C GLY A 22 11.98 -2.16 12.48
N SER A 23 12.66 -2.37 13.60
CA SER A 23 13.46 -3.58 13.86
C SER A 23 12.63 -4.76 14.39
N GLN A 24 11.42 -4.48 14.90
CA GLN A 24 10.57 -5.48 15.53
C GLN A 24 10.08 -6.57 14.56
N LYS A 25 9.65 -7.69 15.14
CA LYS A 25 9.22 -8.90 14.41
C LYS A 25 10.30 -9.39 13.44
N SER A 26 10.03 -9.40 12.14
CA SER A 26 10.99 -9.84 11.12
C SER A 26 11.99 -8.76 10.70
N GLY A 27 11.84 -7.51 11.17
CA GLY A 27 12.61 -6.35 10.71
C GLY A 27 12.60 -6.19 9.18
N SER A 28 11.56 -6.69 8.51
CA SER A 28 11.43 -6.67 7.05
C SER A 28 10.72 -5.40 6.58
N GLY A 29 10.69 -5.17 5.26
CA GLY A 29 9.90 -4.05 4.71
C GLY A 29 8.38 -4.16 4.98
N THR A 30 7.88 -5.26 5.52
CA THR A 30 6.44 -5.46 5.76
C THR A 30 5.92 -4.58 6.88
N ILE A 31 6.69 -4.38 7.95
CA ILE A 31 6.28 -3.48 9.05
C ILE A 31 6.13 -2.04 8.53
N LEU A 32 7.10 -1.56 7.77
CA LEU A 32 7.05 -0.25 7.11
C LEU A 32 5.81 -0.10 6.23
N ARG A 33 5.57 -1.05 5.32
CA ARG A 33 4.43 -1.00 4.37
C ARG A 33 3.10 -0.93 5.11
N LEU A 34 2.91 -1.80 6.11
CA LEU A 34 1.68 -1.82 6.91
C LEU A 34 1.52 -0.54 7.73
N SER A 35 2.57 -0.06 8.40
CA SER A 35 2.52 1.16 9.20
C SER A 35 2.14 2.37 8.35
N VAL A 36 2.73 2.53 7.17
CA VAL A 36 2.41 3.64 6.25
C VAL A 36 0.98 3.55 5.75
N ALA A 37 0.52 2.36 5.34
CA ALA A 37 -0.85 2.15 4.87
C ALA A 37 -1.88 2.47 5.97
N LEU A 38 -1.66 1.97 7.19
CA LEU A 38 -2.54 2.20 8.33
C LEU A 38 -2.52 3.66 8.78
N ALA A 39 -1.35 4.30 8.84
CA ALA A 39 -1.23 5.71 9.17
C ALA A 39 -2.06 6.57 8.19
N ALA A 40 -1.93 6.29 6.89
CA ALA A 40 -2.68 6.97 5.84
C ALA A 40 -4.20 6.82 6.02
N ILE A 41 -4.69 5.60 6.23
CA ILE A 41 -6.13 5.32 6.41
C ILE A 41 -6.67 5.94 7.71
N LEU A 42 -5.89 5.87 8.79
CA LEU A 42 -6.27 6.43 10.09
C LEU A 42 -6.18 7.95 10.14
N GLY A 43 -5.52 8.58 9.15
CA GLY A 43 -5.24 10.02 9.15
C GLY A 43 -4.34 10.45 10.33
N LYS A 44 -3.46 9.57 10.80
CA LYS A 44 -2.59 9.81 11.97
C LYS A 44 -1.14 9.94 11.54
N PRO A 45 -0.37 10.92 12.07
CA PRO A 45 1.06 10.98 11.83
C PRO A 45 1.77 9.70 12.30
N LEU A 46 2.75 9.27 11.53
CA LEU A 46 3.61 8.12 11.81
C LEU A 46 5.05 8.58 11.91
N HIS A 47 5.73 8.06 12.93
CA HIS A 47 7.17 8.04 13.02
C HIS A 47 7.63 6.58 13.12
N ILE A 48 8.50 6.17 12.20
CA ILE A 48 9.10 4.84 12.19
C ILE A 48 10.62 4.94 12.12
N TYR A 49 11.30 4.36 13.09
CA TYR A 49 12.77 4.34 13.21
C TYR A 49 13.31 2.90 13.10
N ASN A 50 14.63 2.72 13.07
CA ASN A 50 15.29 1.42 12.91
C ASN A 50 14.82 0.61 11.67
N ILE A 51 14.48 1.29 10.58
CA ILE A 51 13.94 0.64 9.37
C ILE A 51 14.94 -0.39 8.85
N ARG A 52 14.54 -1.67 8.91
CA ARG A 52 15.33 -2.82 8.45
C ARG A 52 16.72 -2.90 9.11
N GLN A 53 16.85 -2.42 10.36
CA GLN A 53 18.11 -2.37 11.11
C GLN A 53 18.87 -3.71 11.14
N ASN A 54 18.14 -4.82 11.29
CA ASN A 54 18.71 -6.17 11.41
C ASN A 54 18.87 -6.90 10.07
N ARG A 55 18.78 -6.21 8.94
CA ARG A 55 18.97 -6.81 7.60
C ARG A 55 20.39 -6.54 7.10
N PRO A 56 20.98 -7.43 6.28
CA PRO A 56 22.32 -7.23 5.71
C PRO A 56 22.49 -5.88 5.01
N GLN A 57 21.38 -5.43 4.42
CA GLN A 57 21.24 -4.19 3.71
C GLN A 57 20.16 -3.36 4.42
N PRO A 58 20.48 -2.56 5.46
CA PRO A 58 19.49 -1.83 6.26
C PRO A 58 18.86 -0.64 5.51
N GLY A 59 17.83 -0.02 6.11
CA GLY A 59 17.16 1.16 5.58
C GLY A 59 16.23 0.91 4.40
N LEU A 60 15.67 2.01 3.86
CA LEU A 60 14.80 2.02 2.69
C LEU A 60 15.55 1.53 1.43
N ARG A 61 14.88 0.68 0.65
CA ARG A 61 15.34 0.20 -0.66
C ARG A 61 14.43 0.81 -1.73
N PRO A 62 14.79 0.80 -3.02
CA PRO A 62 13.99 1.45 -4.07
C PRO A 62 12.50 1.11 -4.01
N GLN A 63 12.14 -0.18 -3.83
CA GLN A 63 10.75 -0.61 -3.70
C GLN A 63 10.05 -0.14 -2.42
N HIS A 64 10.79 0.04 -1.32
CA HIS A 64 10.24 0.57 -0.06
C HIS A 64 9.99 2.06 -0.19
N LEU A 65 10.98 2.78 -0.73
CA LEU A 65 10.91 4.21 -0.98
C LEU A 65 9.73 4.52 -1.89
N GLU A 66 9.61 3.82 -3.03
CA GLU A 66 8.52 4.10 -3.97
C GLU A 66 7.15 3.74 -3.38
N ALA A 67 7.05 2.72 -2.53
CA ALA A 67 5.80 2.44 -1.81
C ALA A 67 5.41 3.57 -0.84
N VAL A 68 6.38 4.15 -0.12
CA VAL A 68 6.16 5.31 0.77
C VAL A 68 5.75 6.54 -0.04
N LEU A 69 6.45 6.85 -1.13
CA LEU A 69 6.16 8.00 -1.99
C LEU A 69 4.81 7.85 -2.70
N THR A 70 4.46 6.64 -3.14
CA THR A 70 3.14 6.39 -3.73
C THR A 70 2.02 6.56 -2.71
N ALA A 71 2.20 6.04 -1.49
CA ALA A 71 1.26 6.28 -0.40
C ALA A 71 1.12 7.79 -0.09
N ALA A 72 2.23 8.52 -0.06
CA ALA A 72 2.23 9.97 0.16
C ALA A 72 1.46 10.73 -0.92
N LYS A 73 1.64 10.37 -2.20
CA LYS A 73 0.87 10.95 -3.32
C LYS A 73 -0.64 10.70 -3.15
N LEU A 74 -1.04 9.50 -2.74
CA LEU A 74 -2.45 9.12 -2.57
C LEU A 74 -3.16 9.93 -1.47
N CYS A 75 -2.47 10.21 -0.36
CA CYS A 75 -3.03 10.91 0.79
C CYS A 75 -2.47 12.33 1.00
N ASN A 76 -1.80 12.91 0.00
CA ASN A 76 -1.16 14.22 0.09
C ASN A 76 -0.32 14.40 1.37
N ALA A 77 0.47 13.38 1.73
CA ALA A 77 1.24 13.39 2.98
C ALA A 77 2.44 14.33 2.90
N GLU A 78 2.79 14.92 4.03
CA GLU A 78 4.14 15.44 4.26
C GLU A 78 5.04 14.28 4.69
N VAL A 79 6.23 14.20 4.11
CA VAL A 79 7.16 13.10 4.38
C VAL A 79 8.56 13.64 4.62
N ARG A 80 9.24 13.13 5.66
CA ARG A 80 10.66 13.42 5.96
C ARG A 80 11.40 12.11 6.13
N GLY A 81 12.62 12.03 5.61
CA GLY A 81 13.44 10.80 5.65
C GLY A 81 13.08 9.75 4.58
N ALA A 82 12.24 10.11 3.59
CA ALA A 82 11.96 9.25 2.44
C ALA A 82 13.08 9.35 1.39
N GLU A 83 14.21 8.73 1.71
CA GLU A 83 15.37 8.64 0.82
C GLU A 83 16.01 7.24 0.90
N LEU A 84 16.81 6.88 -0.11
CA LEU A 84 17.46 5.58 -0.14
C LEU A 84 18.36 5.38 1.08
N ASN A 85 18.32 4.15 1.64
CA ASN A 85 19.03 3.73 2.84
C ASN A 85 18.62 4.44 4.14
N SER A 86 17.65 5.36 4.12
CA SER A 86 17.14 5.98 5.35
C SER A 86 16.64 4.92 6.33
N ARG A 87 16.94 5.12 7.61
CA ARG A 87 16.55 4.25 8.72
C ARG A 87 15.39 4.81 9.54
N GLU A 88 14.92 5.99 9.17
CA GLU A 88 13.92 6.75 9.92
C GLU A 88 13.01 7.51 8.95
N LEU A 89 11.72 7.57 9.27
CA LEU A 89 10.72 8.17 8.40
C LEU A 89 9.62 8.80 9.25
N TRP A 90 9.31 10.05 8.92
CA TRP A 90 8.10 10.74 9.38
C TRP A 90 7.13 10.84 8.22
N PHE A 91 5.88 10.46 8.47
CA PHE A 91 4.81 10.45 7.48
C PHE A 91 3.56 11.05 8.11
N THR A 92 3.16 12.23 7.63
CA THR A 92 1.99 12.97 8.12
C THR A 92 0.94 12.99 7.03
N PRO A 93 -0.04 12.05 7.06
CA PRO A 93 -1.05 11.94 6.02
C PRO A 93 -2.07 13.07 6.09
N ARG A 94 -2.66 13.38 4.94
CA ARG A 94 -3.84 14.24 4.81
C ARG A 94 -4.96 13.42 4.15
N LYS A 95 -5.92 14.12 3.54
CA LYS A 95 -7.09 13.50 2.90
C LYS A 95 -6.69 12.63 1.69
N ILE A 96 -7.26 11.43 1.62
CA ILE A 96 -7.08 10.49 0.51
C ILE A 96 -8.05 10.84 -0.62
N LYS A 97 -7.57 11.48 -1.69
CA LYS A 97 -8.46 12.00 -2.75
C LYS A 97 -8.76 10.99 -3.86
N GLY A 98 -7.77 10.16 -4.20
CA GLY A 98 -7.78 9.30 -5.39
C GLY A 98 -7.40 10.04 -6.67
N GLY A 99 -7.77 9.49 -7.84
CA GLY A 99 -7.39 9.99 -9.16
C GLY A 99 -6.22 9.23 -9.81
N LYS A 100 -5.55 9.87 -10.77
CA LYS A 100 -4.43 9.28 -11.51
C LYS A 100 -3.12 9.43 -10.73
N ILE A 101 -2.44 8.32 -10.49
CA ILE A 101 -1.16 8.27 -9.76
C ILE A 101 -0.16 7.49 -10.60
N GLU A 102 1.07 7.98 -10.67
CA GLU A 102 2.18 7.30 -11.31
C GLU A 102 3.28 7.00 -10.30
N ALA A 103 3.84 5.79 -10.41
CA ALA A 103 4.93 5.31 -9.59
C ALA A 103 6.00 4.63 -10.48
N GLU A 104 7.26 4.87 -10.18
CA GLU A 104 8.39 4.28 -10.91
C GLU A 104 9.38 3.67 -9.92
N ILE A 105 9.54 2.33 -9.94
CA ILE A 105 10.42 1.64 -8.98
C ILE A 105 11.90 1.76 -9.39
N GLY A 106 12.18 1.84 -10.70
CA GLY A 106 13.52 2.01 -11.27
C GLY A 106 14.46 0.79 -11.15
N THR A 107 13.97 -0.34 -10.65
CA THR A 107 14.75 -1.57 -10.43
C THR A 107 13.85 -2.81 -10.59
N ALA A 108 14.40 -4.02 -10.45
CA ALA A 108 13.58 -5.24 -10.30
C ALA A 108 12.84 -5.34 -8.94
N GLY A 109 12.56 -4.23 -8.25
CA GLY A 109 11.74 -4.21 -7.04
C GLY A 109 10.30 -4.63 -7.32
N SER A 110 9.71 -5.43 -6.42
CA SER A 110 8.40 -6.06 -6.61
C SER A 110 7.25 -5.04 -6.71
N ILE A 111 6.61 -4.98 -7.88
CA ILE A 111 5.36 -4.25 -8.13
C ILE A 111 4.24 -4.81 -7.24
N PRO A 112 4.00 -6.14 -7.14
CA PRO A 112 2.99 -6.69 -6.25
C PRO A 112 3.09 -6.21 -4.79
N MET A 113 4.32 -6.11 -4.25
CA MET A 113 4.52 -5.61 -2.88
C MET A 113 4.15 -4.13 -2.72
N LEU A 114 4.44 -3.29 -3.73
CA LEU A 114 3.99 -1.89 -3.76
C LEU A 114 2.46 -1.85 -3.80
N LEU A 115 1.83 -2.61 -4.72
CA LEU A 115 0.37 -2.65 -4.86
C LEU A 115 -0.32 -3.06 -3.56
N MET A 116 0.15 -4.11 -2.88
CA MET A 116 -0.40 -4.53 -1.58
C MET A 116 -0.26 -3.46 -0.49
N THR A 117 0.75 -2.58 -0.58
CA THR A 117 0.91 -1.46 0.37
C THR A 117 -0.17 -0.42 0.18
N VAL A 118 -0.44 -0.05 -1.07
CA VAL A 118 -1.27 1.10 -1.39
C VAL A 118 -2.73 0.73 -1.66
N LEU A 119 -3.03 -0.53 -1.99
CA LEU A 119 -4.40 -0.99 -2.25
C LEU A 119 -5.37 -0.63 -1.11
N PRO A 120 -5.04 -0.82 0.19
CA PRO A 120 -5.90 -0.36 1.27
C PRO A 120 -6.13 1.14 1.26
N ILE A 121 -5.11 1.94 0.95
CA ILE A 121 -5.21 3.40 0.84
C ILE A 121 -6.15 3.77 -0.32
N CYS A 122 -6.00 3.12 -1.47
CA CYS A 122 -6.85 3.33 -2.64
C CYS A 122 -8.33 3.02 -2.36
N ALA A 123 -8.61 1.97 -1.58
CA ALA A 123 -9.98 1.62 -1.19
C ALA A 123 -10.66 2.72 -0.35
N PHE A 124 -9.89 3.45 0.47
CA PHE A 124 -10.38 4.55 1.30
C PHE A 124 -10.32 5.93 0.61
N ALA A 125 -10.03 5.98 -0.69
CA ALA A 125 -10.00 7.22 -1.45
C ALA A 125 -11.43 7.75 -1.73
N GLU A 126 -11.57 9.06 -1.89
CA GLU A 126 -12.87 9.67 -2.25
C GLU A 126 -13.31 9.35 -3.68
N ASN A 127 -12.35 9.16 -4.58
CA ASN A 127 -12.58 8.90 -5.99
C ASN A 127 -11.80 7.67 -6.44
N THR A 128 -12.23 7.06 -7.54
CA THR A 128 -11.51 5.96 -8.19
C THR A 128 -10.03 6.30 -8.39
N VAL A 129 -9.17 5.36 -8.01
CA VAL A 129 -7.73 5.46 -8.19
C VAL A 129 -7.33 4.72 -9.46
N HIS A 130 -6.55 5.37 -10.32
CA HIS A 130 -5.84 4.75 -11.43
C HIS A 130 -4.34 4.86 -11.16
N LEU A 131 -3.75 3.79 -10.63
CA LEU A 131 -2.32 3.73 -10.31
C LEU A 131 -1.57 2.99 -11.42
N ARG A 132 -0.71 3.72 -12.14
CA ARG A 132 0.25 3.13 -13.07
C ARG A 132 1.59 2.95 -12.36
N VAL A 133 2.12 1.73 -12.38
CA VAL A 133 3.45 1.42 -11.83
C VAL A 133 4.34 0.92 -12.95
N SER A 134 5.50 1.54 -13.12
CA SER A 134 6.45 1.23 -14.18
C SER A 134 7.85 0.91 -13.62
N LYS A 135 8.69 0.37 -14.51
CA LYS A 135 10.10 0.01 -14.23
C LYS A 135 10.30 -0.82 -12.97
N GLY A 136 9.40 -1.77 -12.74
CA GLY A 136 9.43 -2.68 -11.59
C GLY A 136 9.54 -4.16 -11.99
N GLY A 137 9.63 -5.05 -11.00
CA GLY A 137 9.50 -6.49 -11.19
C GLY A 137 8.05 -6.94 -10.99
N THR A 138 7.45 -7.61 -11.98
CA THR A 138 6.14 -8.26 -11.86
C THR A 138 6.25 -9.63 -11.20
N ASP A 139 7.39 -10.30 -11.41
CA ASP A 139 7.63 -11.69 -11.00
C ASP A 139 9.07 -11.79 -10.49
N VAL A 140 9.23 -11.63 -9.18
CA VAL A 140 10.54 -11.62 -8.53
C VAL A 140 10.51 -12.44 -7.23
N GLN A 141 11.67 -12.97 -6.86
CA GLN A 141 11.81 -13.84 -5.69
C GLN A 141 11.32 -13.18 -4.39
N HIS A 142 10.87 -14.01 -3.45
CA HIS A 142 10.40 -13.61 -2.12
C HIS A 142 9.27 -12.56 -2.14
N SER A 143 8.46 -12.55 -3.21
CA SER A 143 7.25 -11.74 -3.33
C SER A 143 6.18 -12.49 -4.14
N PRO A 144 4.89 -12.16 -3.98
CA PRO A 144 3.86 -12.68 -4.87
C PRO A 144 4.12 -12.28 -6.32
N THR A 145 3.69 -13.11 -7.26
CA THR A 145 3.68 -12.75 -8.68
C THR A 145 2.55 -11.78 -9.00
N ILE A 146 2.67 -11.05 -10.10
CA ILE A 146 1.58 -10.20 -10.56
C ILE A 146 0.33 -11.01 -10.93
N ASN A 147 0.52 -12.24 -11.41
CA ASN A 147 -0.59 -13.13 -11.73
C ASN A 147 -1.29 -13.67 -10.46
N TYR A 148 -0.57 -13.90 -9.36
CA TYR A 148 -1.22 -14.14 -8.07
C TYR A 148 -2.15 -12.99 -7.68
N MET A 149 -1.72 -11.74 -7.90
CA MET A 149 -2.57 -10.57 -7.65
C MET A 149 -3.84 -10.59 -8.50
N ARG A 150 -3.71 -10.86 -9.81
CA ARG A 150 -4.83 -10.84 -10.78
C ARG A 150 -5.84 -11.97 -10.58
N PHE A 151 -5.34 -13.19 -10.31
CA PHE A 151 -6.17 -14.40 -10.40
C PHE A 151 -6.53 -14.99 -9.04
N VAL A 152 -5.87 -14.58 -7.95
CA VAL A 152 -6.14 -15.10 -6.61
C VAL A 152 -6.51 -13.96 -5.65
N PHE A 153 -5.62 -13.00 -5.46
CA PHE A 153 -5.78 -11.99 -4.41
C PHE A 153 -6.95 -11.03 -4.66
N LEU A 154 -6.98 -10.34 -5.80
CA LEU A 154 -8.05 -9.39 -6.12
C LEU A 154 -9.43 -10.07 -6.27
N PRO A 155 -9.55 -11.25 -6.92
CA PRO A 155 -10.81 -12.00 -6.93
C PRO A 155 -11.29 -12.37 -5.52
N THR A 156 -10.39 -12.71 -4.60
CA THR A 156 -10.74 -12.99 -3.20
C THR A 156 -11.28 -11.74 -2.51
N LEU A 157 -10.61 -10.59 -2.68
CA LEU A 157 -11.06 -9.32 -2.09
C LEU A 157 -12.36 -8.79 -2.72
N ARG A 158 -12.63 -9.11 -3.98
CA ARG A 158 -13.92 -8.79 -4.62
C ARG A 158 -15.10 -9.43 -3.88
N ARG A 159 -14.92 -10.61 -3.30
CA ARG A 159 -15.95 -11.26 -2.46
C ARG A 159 -16.25 -10.48 -1.18
N MET A 160 -15.33 -9.63 -0.74
CA MET A 160 -15.52 -8.67 0.36
C MET A 160 -16.09 -7.33 -0.11
N GLY A 161 -16.41 -7.16 -1.40
CA GLY A 161 -16.93 -5.91 -1.97
C GLY A 161 -15.86 -4.96 -2.52
N LEU A 162 -14.57 -5.34 -2.51
CA LEU A 162 -13.52 -4.50 -3.08
C LEU A 162 -13.46 -4.63 -4.61
N ASN A 163 -13.93 -3.61 -5.31
CA ASN A 163 -13.83 -3.52 -6.76
C ASN A 163 -12.47 -2.98 -7.20
N ALA A 164 -11.58 -3.89 -7.58
CA ALA A 164 -10.27 -3.57 -8.14
C ALA A 164 -9.97 -4.41 -9.39
N THR A 165 -9.32 -3.79 -10.37
CA THR A 165 -8.86 -4.43 -11.61
C THR A 165 -7.39 -4.16 -11.85
N LEU A 166 -6.68 -5.14 -12.39
CA LEU A 166 -5.25 -5.09 -12.61
C LEU A 166 -4.91 -5.53 -14.03
N THR A 167 -4.37 -4.58 -14.81
CA THR A 167 -3.90 -4.78 -16.18
C THR A 167 -2.38 -4.84 -16.18
N VAL A 168 -1.81 -5.83 -16.87
CA VAL A 168 -0.35 -5.94 -17.05
C VAL A 168 -0.05 -5.51 -18.48
N GLN A 169 0.62 -4.38 -18.64
CA GLN A 169 1.08 -3.91 -19.95
C GLN A 169 2.38 -4.61 -20.34
N LYS A 170 3.26 -4.86 -19.36
CA LYS A 170 4.56 -5.47 -19.59
C LYS A 170 5.00 -6.28 -18.37
N TYR A 171 5.45 -7.50 -18.59
CA TYR A 171 6.10 -8.28 -17.55
C TYR A 171 7.54 -7.79 -17.33
N GLY A 172 7.97 -7.80 -16.07
CA GLY A 172 9.29 -7.38 -15.64
C GLY A 172 9.93 -8.42 -14.74
N TYR A 173 11.11 -8.89 -15.12
CA TYR A 173 11.83 -9.94 -14.41
C TYR A 173 13.19 -9.44 -13.93
N TYR A 174 13.71 -10.08 -12.89
CA TYR A 174 15.10 -9.86 -12.47
C TYR A 174 16.08 -10.17 -13.64
N PRO A 175 17.20 -9.44 -13.79
CA PRO A 175 17.70 -8.36 -12.94
C PRO A 175 17.16 -6.97 -13.29
N LYS A 176 16.61 -6.79 -14.49
CA LYS A 176 16.29 -5.45 -15.01
C LYS A 176 14.97 -4.89 -14.45
N GLY A 177 13.99 -5.74 -14.16
CA GLY A 177 12.62 -5.31 -13.93
C GLY A 177 11.98 -4.88 -15.24
N MET A 178 11.63 -3.60 -15.37
CA MET A 178 10.99 -3.01 -16.56
C MET A 178 9.54 -3.43 -16.82
N GLY A 179 8.91 -4.05 -15.84
CA GLY A 179 7.49 -4.36 -15.84
C GLY A 179 6.65 -3.10 -15.68
N GLU A 180 5.43 -3.18 -16.21
CA GLU A 180 4.45 -2.11 -16.21
C GLU A 180 3.06 -2.68 -15.99
N VAL A 181 2.36 -2.12 -14.99
CA VAL A 181 1.01 -2.50 -14.63
C VAL A 181 0.14 -1.27 -14.36
N THR A 182 -1.16 -1.44 -14.48
CA THR A 182 -2.15 -0.46 -14.03
C THR A 182 -3.15 -1.12 -13.10
N LEU A 183 -3.25 -0.59 -11.88
CA LEU A 183 -4.26 -0.95 -10.90
C LEU A 183 -5.36 0.12 -10.92
N THR A 184 -6.61 -0.28 -11.12
CA THR A 184 -7.78 0.58 -10.92
C THR A 184 -8.54 0.10 -9.69
N VAL A 185 -8.88 1.00 -8.77
CA VAL A 185 -9.58 0.70 -7.51
C VAL A 185 -10.72 1.69 -7.33
N GLU A 186 -11.93 1.19 -7.16
CA GLU A 186 -13.08 2.00 -6.77
C GLU A 186 -13.11 2.22 -5.25
N PRO A 187 -13.61 3.37 -4.76
CA PRO A 187 -13.83 3.59 -3.34
C PRO A 187 -14.67 2.47 -2.71
N CYS A 188 -14.21 1.96 -1.58
CA CYS A 188 -14.85 0.89 -0.82
C CYS A 188 -14.77 1.24 0.66
N THR A 189 -15.77 1.98 1.15
CA THR A 189 -15.83 2.46 2.55
C THR A 189 -16.25 1.37 3.53
N THR A 190 -16.83 0.27 3.04
CA THR A 190 -17.26 -0.87 3.85
C THR A 190 -16.89 -2.17 3.16
N LEU A 191 -16.26 -3.07 3.90
CA LEU A 191 -15.94 -4.42 3.45
C LEU A 191 -16.91 -5.41 4.06
N ASN A 192 -17.41 -6.33 3.25
CA ASN A 192 -18.19 -7.46 3.72
C ASN A 192 -17.25 -8.51 4.35
N PRO A 193 -17.65 -9.13 5.47
CA PRO A 193 -16.90 -10.25 6.02
C PRO A 193 -16.87 -11.42 5.02
N ILE A 194 -15.76 -12.16 5.03
CA ILE A 194 -15.61 -13.38 4.24
C ILE A 194 -15.31 -14.54 5.18
N LEU A 195 -15.99 -15.67 4.97
CA LEU A 195 -15.81 -16.89 5.74
C LEU A 195 -15.26 -17.99 4.82
N LEU A 196 -14.06 -18.49 5.12
CA LEU A 196 -13.34 -19.48 4.32
C LEU A 196 -12.92 -20.67 5.21
N GLU A 197 -13.89 -21.38 5.76
CA GLU A 197 -13.64 -22.47 6.73
C GLU A 197 -13.31 -23.82 6.09
N SER A 198 -13.73 -24.03 4.84
CA SER A 198 -13.46 -25.27 4.11
C SER A 198 -12.87 -24.99 2.73
N PHE A 199 -11.90 -25.82 2.34
CA PHE A 199 -11.28 -25.76 1.02
C PHE A 199 -12.25 -26.19 -0.10
N GLY A 200 -13.24 -27.03 0.23
CA GLY A 200 -14.19 -27.58 -0.73
C GLY A 200 -13.58 -28.69 -1.60
N LYS A 201 -14.18 -28.90 -2.79
CA LYS A 201 -13.70 -29.87 -3.79
C LYS A 201 -12.93 -29.13 -4.89
N ILE A 202 -11.92 -29.78 -5.46
CA ILE A 202 -11.18 -29.23 -6.60
C ILE A 202 -12.07 -29.32 -7.85
N GLU A 203 -12.41 -28.18 -8.44
CA GLU A 203 -13.18 -28.11 -9.69
C GLU A 203 -12.27 -28.14 -10.93
N ALA A 204 -11.15 -27.42 -10.89
CA ALA A 204 -10.18 -27.35 -11.98
C ALA A 204 -8.80 -26.91 -11.49
N VAL A 205 -7.76 -27.23 -12.25
CA VAL A 205 -6.41 -26.68 -12.08
C VAL A 205 -6.06 -25.91 -13.35
N LYS A 206 -5.64 -24.65 -13.19
CA LYS A 206 -5.25 -23.75 -14.28
C LYS A 206 -3.91 -23.10 -13.95
N GLY A 207 -3.16 -22.74 -14.96
CA GLY A 207 -1.85 -22.10 -14.82
C GLY A 207 -1.61 -21.04 -15.87
N ILE A 208 -0.65 -20.17 -15.59
CA ILE A 208 -0.10 -19.19 -16.54
C ILE A 208 1.40 -19.40 -16.51
N SER A 209 1.96 -19.70 -17.67
CA SER A 209 3.40 -19.88 -17.89
C SER A 209 3.96 -18.71 -18.67
#